data_AF-A0A9P0GKT5-F1
#
_entry.id   AF-A0A9P0GKT5-F1
#
_cell.length_a   1.000
_cell.length_b   1.000
_cell.length_c   1.000
_cell.angle_alpha   90.00
_cell.angle_beta   90.00
_cell.angle_gamma   90.00
#
_symmetry.space_group_name_H-M   'P 1'
#
loop_
_entity.id
_entity.type
_entity.pdbx_description
1 polymer ?
#
loop_
_entity_poly.entity_id
_entity_poly.type
_entity_poly.pdbx_seq_one_letter_code
_entity_poly.pdbx_strand_id
1 'polypeptide(L)'
;MSTDGKMKIASLRNNRGAFTREQKLVMTVWFHERMYTGMSYNQLCINFQIRFQTKPPTRNVLRIWDQKLFKDGFFFRVPGERPSSYLPRLVHIPYVLESFLRFPDLLETSRANMLGIHLNSLRSILKMDISPQEVEQCKQKGREKAVSGSSNTTSSHDESSSSKEDNCEENDSVEIEPVGVEEDFTVEFNSDEDEGNLETQVVCEEIIIKSDFD
;
A
#
# COMPACT_ATOMS: atom_id res chain seq x y z
N MET A 1 -13.30 -25.55 50.94
CA MET A 1 -14.26 -25.52 49.81
C MET A 1 -13.77 -24.46 48.82
N SER A 2 -12.99 -24.88 47.83
CA SER A 2 -12.35 -23.99 46.85
C SER A 2 -13.21 -23.99 45.59
N THR A 3 -13.80 -22.84 45.25
CA THR A 3 -14.60 -22.70 44.04
C THR A 3 -13.67 -22.54 42.85
N ASP A 4 -13.58 -23.59 42.05
CA ASP A 4 -12.93 -23.62 40.74
C ASP A 4 -13.32 -22.40 39.89
N GLY A 5 -12.34 -21.51 39.69
CA GLY A 5 -12.38 -20.44 38.71
C GLY A 5 -12.33 -21.00 37.29
N LYS A 6 -13.46 -21.54 36.81
CA LYS A 6 -13.66 -21.83 35.39
C LYS A 6 -13.73 -20.53 34.59
N MET A 7 -12.57 -19.97 34.24
CA MET A 7 -12.49 -19.02 33.13
C MET A 7 -12.84 -19.76 31.84
N LYS A 8 -14.10 -19.65 31.43
CA LYS A 8 -14.53 -19.99 30.07
C LYS A 8 -13.84 -19.02 29.11
N ILE A 9 -12.66 -19.41 28.63
CA ILE A 9 -12.05 -18.80 27.45
C ILE A 9 -13.07 -18.97 26.33
N ALA A 10 -13.71 -17.85 25.97
CA ALA A 10 -14.72 -17.81 24.94
C ALA A 10 -14.13 -18.40 23.66
N SER A 11 -14.79 -19.46 23.20
CA SER A 11 -14.65 -20.12 21.92
C SER A 11 -14.31 -19.11 20.81
N LEU A 12 -13.05 -19.10 20.36
CA LEU A 12 -12.55 -18.47 19.13
C LEU A 12 -13.09 -19.24 17.91
N ARG A 13 -14.42 -19.33 17.82
CA ARG A 13 -15.15 -19.89 16.69
C ARG A 13 -15.07 -18.91 15.52
N ASN A 14 -13.92 -18.90 14.85
CA ASN A 14 -13.85 -18.59 13.43
C ASN A 14 -12.71 -19.39 12.78
N ASN A 15 -12.88 -20.71 12.82
CA ASN A 15 -12.07 -21.67 12.07
C ASN A 15 -12.43 -21.63 10.58
N ARG A 16 -11.79 -20.71 9.85
CA ARG A 16 -11.41 -20.81 8.42
C ARG A 16 -10.27 -19.81 8.14
N GLY A 17 -8.98 -20.07 8.23
CA GLY A 17 -8.16 -21.24 8.54
C GLY A 17 -6.67 -20.83 8.48
N ALA A 18 -5.83 -21.61 9.16
CA ALA A 18 -4.36 -21.63 9.22
C ALA A 18 -3.63 -20.83 10.33
N PHE A 19 -3.62 -19.49 10.39
CA PHE A 19 -2.80 -18.78 11.41
C PHE A 19 -3.35 -17.39 11.74
N THR A 20 -3.21 -16.94 12.99
CA THR A 20 -3.58 -15.58 13.45
C THR A 20 -2.72 -14.51 12.78
N ARG A 21 -3.17 -13.25 12.84
CA ARG A 21 -2.43 -12.10 12.31
C ARG A 21 -1.03 -12.02 12.93
N GLU A 22 -0.96 -12.10 14.26
CA GLU A 22 0.29 -12.06 15.01
C GLU A 22 1.22 -13.23 14.64
N GLN A 23 0.69 -14.46 14.61
CA GLN A 23 1.48 -15.65 14.25
C GLN A 23 2.15 -15.50 12.89
N LYS A 24 1.39 -15.05 11.89
CA LYS A 24 1.92 -14.87 10.54
C LYS A 24 2.99 -13.77 10.50
N LEU A 25 2.75 -12.64 11.17
CA LEU A 25 3.69 -11.52 11.22
C LEU A 25 5.00 -11.94 11.87
N VAL A 26 4.94 -12.50 13.08
CA VAL A 26 6.13 -12.93 13.84
C VAL A 26 6.95 -13.95 13.05
N MET A 27 6.31 -14.98 12.52
CA MET A 27 7.02 -16.02 11.79
C MET A 27 7.66 -15.50 10.49
N THR A 28 7.02 -14.54 9.83
CA THR A 28 7.56 -13.96 8.59
C THR A 28 8.75 -13.06 8.85
N VAL A 29 8.70 -12.24 9.92
CA VAL A 29 9.85 -11.42 10.34
C VAL A 29 11.03 -12.31 10.67
N TRP A 30 10.83 -13.36 11.47
CA TRP A 30 11.91 -14.32 11.77
C TRP A 30 12.45 -15.03 10.53
N PHE A 31 11.58 -15.38 9.59
CA PHE A 31 12.00 -16.01 8.34
C PHE A 31 12.81 -15.06 7.45
N HIS A 32 12.46 -13.77 7.42
CA HIS A 32 13.19 -12.73 6.70
C HIS A 32 14.57 -12.48 7.31
N GLU A 33 14.63 -12.36 8.64
CA GLU A 33 15.84 -12.05 9.40
C GLU A 33 16.79 -13.24 9.56
N ARG A 34 16.40 -14.44 9.11
CA ARG A 34 17.19 -15.66 9.29
C ARG A 34 18.60 -15.58 8.67
N MET A 35 18.75 -14.81 7.59
CA MET A 35 20.03 -14.59 6.91
C MET A 35 21.01 -13.78 7.76
N TYR A 36 20.49 -12.87 8.60
CA TYR A 36 21.31 -12.02 9.46
C TYR A 36 21.57 -12.65 10.82
N THR A 37 20.63 -13.47 11.31
CA THR A 37 20.71 -14.12 12.62
C THR A 37 21.38 -15.49 12.59
N GLY A 38 21.57 -16.07 11.41
CA GLY A 38 22.11 -17.43 11.26
C GLY A 38 21.16 -18.53 11.74
N MET A 39 19.88 -18.21 12.01
CA MET A 39 18.89 -19.21 12.45
C MET A 39 18.48 -20.15 11.32
N SER A 40 18.53 -21.45 11.58
CA SER A 40 18.00 -22.47 10.68
C SER A 40 16.46 -22.47 10.66
N TYR A 41 15.87 -22.95 9.58
CA TYR A 41 14.41 -23.09 9.47
C TYR A 41 13.81 -23.99 10.56
N ASN A 42 14.52 -25.04 10.98
CA ASN A 42 14.10 -25.94 12.05
C ASN A 42 14.03 -25.22 13.40
N GLN A 43 15.02 -24.38 13.73
CA GLN A 43 15.00 -23.55 14.94
C GLN A 43 13.83 -22.57 14.94
N LEU A 44 13.55 -21.94 13.79
CA LEU A 44 12.37 -21.07 13.66
C LEU A 44 11.07 -21.82 13.94
N CYS A 45 10.94 -23.05 13.42
CA CYS A 45 9.78 -23.90 13.63
C CYS A 45 9.61 -24.28 15.11
N ILE A 46 10.71 -24.63 15.80
CA ILE A 46 10.71 -24.94 17.24
C ILE A 46 10.30 -23.70 18.04
N ASN A 47 10.92 -22.55 17.79
CA ASN A 47 10.60 -21.29 18.48
C ASN A 47 9.13 -20.89 18.28
N PHE A 48 8.62 -21.07 17.06
CA PHE A 48 7.22 -20.82 16.74
C PHE A 48 6.28 -21.73 17.53
N GLN A 49 6.57 -23.03 17.56
CA GLN A 49 5.76 -24.00 18.27
C GLN A 49 5.78 -23.77 19.79
N ILE A 50 6.93 -23.43 20.36
CA ILE A 50 7.06 -23.07 21.79
C ILE A 50 6.20 -21.85 22.10
N ARG A 51 6.30 -20.79 21.28
CA ARG A 51 5.62 -19.51 21.53
C ARG A 51 4.10 -19.61 21.36
N PHE A 52 3.63 -20.26 20.30
CA PHE A 52 2.23 -20.23 19.90
C PHE A 52 1.48 -21.54 20.11
N GLN A 53 2.14 -22.60 20.58
CA GLN A 53 1.56 -23.93 20.81
C GLN A 53 0.77 -24.45 19.59
N THR A 54 1.24 -24.12 18.38
CA THR A 54 0.60 -24.46 17.11
C THR A 54 1.62 -25.02 16.13
N LYS A 55 1.17 -25.87 15.19
CA LYS A 55 2.03 -26.44 14.14
C LYS A 55 2.58 -25.30 13.27
N PRO A 56 3.90 -25.26 13.00
CA PRO A 56 4.49 -24.20 12.18
C PRO A 56 4.00 -24.25 10.73
N PRO A 57 3.98 -23.11 10.02
CA PRO A 57 3.67 -23.05 8.60
C PRO A 57 4.78 -23.74 7.77
N THR A 58 4.46 -24.13 6.54
CA THR A 58 5.46 -24.69 5.61
C THR A 58 6.35 -23.60 5.01
N ARG A 59 7.56 -23.97 4.59
CA ARG A 59 8.55 -23.05 3.97
C ARG A 59 7.96 -22.29 2.77
N ASN A 60 7.16 -22.96 1.95
CA ASN A 60 6.47 -22.33 0.81
C ASN A 60 5.47 -21.25 1.25
N VAL A 61 4.72 -21.49 2.32
CA VAL A 61 3.78 -20.52 2.88
C VAL A 61 4.52 -19.31 3.44
N LEU A 62 5.66 -19.53 4.11
CA LEU A 62 6.49 -18.43 4.60
C LEU A 62 7.08 -17.59 3.48
N ARG A 63 7.55 -18.19 2.40
CA ARG A 63 8.03 -17.45 1.22
C ARG A 63 6.95 -16.53 0.64
N ILE A 64 5.72 -17.01 0.58
CA ILE A 64 4.58 -16.20 0.10
C ILE A 64 4.28 -15.05 1.07
N TRP A 65 4.33 -15.30 2.38
CA TRP A 65 4.10 -14.24 3.39
C TRP A 65 5.21 -13.20 3.38
N ASP A 66 6.46 -13.64 3.26
CA ASP A 66 7.65 -12.80 3.18
C ASP A 66 7.58 -11.83 1.99
N GLN A 67 7.31 -12.35 0.79
CA GLN A 67 7.11 -11.52 -0.39
C GLN A 67 5.98 -10.51 -0.18
N LYS A 68 4.83 -10.94 0.35
CA LYS A 68 3.70 -10.01 0.57
C LYS A 68 4.03 -8.92 1.60
N LEU A 69 4.73 -9.25 2.67
CA LEU A 69 5.08 -8.29 3.70
C LEU A 69 6.15 -7.31 3.22
N PHE A 70 7.29 -7.83 2.76
CA PHE A 70 8.49 -7.02 2.52
C PHE A 70 8.60 -6.47 1.10
N LYS A 71 8.03 -7.15 0.10
CA LYS A 71 8.01 -6.65 -1.27
C LYS A 71 6.78 -5.78 -1.54
N ASP A 72 5.60 -6.27 -1.16
CA ASP A 72 4.35 -5.57 -1.49
C ASP A 72 3.94 -4.55 -0.40
N GLY A 73 4.54 -4.63 0.79
CA GLY A 73 4.23 -3.73 1.92
C GLY A 73 2.89 -4.02 2.60
N PHE A 74 2.23 -5.15 2.31
CA PHE A 74 0.95 -5.50 2.92
C PHE A 74 0.83 -6.98 3.25
N PHE A 75 0.59 -7.27 4.53
CA PHE A 75 0.51 -8.65 5.02
C PHE A 75 -0.91 -9.22 4.95
N PHE A 76 -1.91 -8.43 5.38
CA PHE A 76 -3.28 -8.89 5.58
C PHE A 76 -4.22 -8.03 4.74
N ARG A 77 -4.51 -8.43 3.50
CA ARG A 77 -5.80 -8.05 2.93
C ARG A 77 -6.85 -8.86 3.66
N VAL A 78 -7.65 -8.20 4.51
CA VAL A 78 -8.86 -8.84 5.04
C VAL A 78 -9.68 -9.27 3.80
N PRO A 79 -10.21 -10.51 3.73
CA PRO A 79 -11.11 -10.87 2.65
C PRO A 79 -12.29 -9.89 2.61
N GLY A 80 -12.30 -8.98 1.62
CA GLY A 80 -13.27 -7.87 1.53
C GLY A 80 -12.64 -6.47 1.55
N GLU A 81 -11.45 -6.31 2.13
CA GLU A 81 -10.60 -5.14 1.90
C GLU A 81 -9.95 -5.28 0.52
N ARG A 82 -10.73 -4.96 -0.52
CA ARG A 82 -10.11 -4.54 -1.78
C ARG A 82 -9.15 -3.40 -1.42
N PRO A 83 -7.94 -3.35 -2.02
CA PRO A 83 -7.07 -2.20 -1.85
C PRO A 83 -7.97 -1.01 -2.12
N SER A 84 -8.08 -0.14 -1.13
CA SER A 84 -8.93 1.03 -1.21
C SER A 84 -8.58 1.69 -2.54
N SER A 85 -9.47 1.54 -3.52
CA SER A 85 -9.40 2.24 -4.79
C SER A 85 -9.66 3.75 -4.57
N TYR A 86 -9.57 4.20 -3.32
CA TYR A 86 -9.75 5.57 -2.90
C TYR A 86 -8.52 6.39 -3.27
N LEU A 87 -7.31 5.82 -3.32
CA LEU A 87 -6.13 6.59 -3.74
C LEU A 87 -6.26 7.16 -5.16
N PRO A 88 -6.68 6.39 -6.19
CA PRO A 88 -6.92 6.96 -7.53
C PRO A 88 -7.98 8.07 -7.57
N ARG A 89 -9.07 7.97 -6.77
CA ARG A 89 -10.18 8.94 -6.85
C ARG A 89 -9.83 10.28 -6.19
N LEU A 90 -9.04 10.26 -5.10
CA LEU A 90 -8.66 11.47 -4.38
C LEU A 90 -7.80 12.40 -5.25
N VAL A 91 -7.01 11.82 -6.17
CA VAL A 91 -6.19 12.58 -7.14
C VAL A 91 -7.06 13.46 -8.04
N HIS A 92 -8.30 13.06 -8.34
CA HIS A 92 -9.19 13.79 -9.23
C HIS A 92 -9.96 14.94 -8.57
N ILE A 93 -10.03 14.99 -7.24
CA ILE A 93 -10.80 16.01 -6.49
C ILE A 93 -10.44 17.45 -6.88
N PRO A 94 -9.16 17.89 -6.87
CA PRO A 94 -8.83 19.27 -7.19
C PRO A 94 -9.27 19.65 -8.62
N TYR A 95 -9.14 18.72 -9.58
CA TYR A 95 -9.55 18.94 -10.96
C TYR A 95 -11.07 19.03 -11.12
N VAL A 96 -11.82 18.21 -10.36
CA VAL A 96 -13.29 18.28 -10.32
C VAL A 96 -13.73 19.63 -9.76
N LEU A 97 -13.17 20.09 -8.63
CA LEU A 97 -13.50 21.39 -8.04
C LEU A 97 -13.15 22.56 -8.97
N GLU A 98 -11.95 22.54 -9.57
CA GLU A 98 -11.51 23.55 -10.54
C GLU A 98 -12.44 23.60 -11.76
N SER A 99 -12.94 22.45 -12.21
CA SER A 99 -13.90 22.41 -13.31
C SER A 99 -15.20 23.14 -12.98
N PHE A 100 -15.72 23.02 -11.74
CA PHE A 100 -16.93 23.73 -11.32
C PHE A 100 -16.70 25.23 -11.18
N LEU A 101 -15.48 25.62 -10.82
CA LEU A 101 -15.06 27.02 -10.77
C LEU A 101 -15.01 27.65 -12.16
N ARG A 102 -14.46 26.95 -13.16
CA ARG A 102 -14.33 27.48 -14.54
C ARG A 102 -15.62 27.41 -15.34
N PHE A 103 -16.38 26.32 -15.19
CA PHE A 103 -17.56 26.04 -16.00
C PHE A 103 -18.73 25.66 -15.08
N PRO A 104 -19.38 26.63 -14.40
CA PRO A 104 -20.36 26.35 -13.35
C PRO A 104 -21.62 25.63 -13.87
N ASP A 105 -22.03 25.92 -15.11
CA ASP A 105 -23.27 25.43 -15.70
C ASP A 105 -23.08 24.19 -16.60
N LEU A 106 -21.86 23.63 -16.63
CA LEU A 106 -21.55 22.44 -17.41
C LEU A 106 -22.14 21.17 -16.77
N LEU A 107 -22.85 20.37 -17.58
CA LEU A 107 -23.42 19.08 -17.20
C LEU A 107 -22.35 18.08 -16.73
N GLU A 108 -22.71 17.19 -15.81
CA GLU A 108 -21.80 16.17 -15.26
C GLU A 108 -21.18 15.27 -16.34
N THR A 109 -21.96 14.90 -17.37
CA THR A 109 -21.50 14.06 -18.49
C THR A 109 -20.38 14.75 -19.27
N SER A 110 -20.59 16.01 -19.64
CA SER A 110 -19.59 16.82 -20.35
C SER A 110 -18.36 17.07 -19.48
N ARG A 111 -18.56 17.29 -18.17
CA ARG A 111 -17.48 17.46 -17.20
C ARG A 111 -16.63 16.19 -17.05
N ALA A 112 -17.25 15.02 -16.97
CA ALA A 112 -16.56 13.74 -16.91
C ALA A 112 -15.68 13.52 -18.15
N ASN A 113 -16.24 13.77 -19.34
CA ASN A 113 -15.50 13.68 -20.60
C ASN A 113 -14.33 14.68 -20.66
N MET A 114 -14.54 15.92 -20.23
CA MET A 114 -13.51 16.96 -20.19
C MET A 114 -12.34 16.58 -19.26
N LEU A 115 -12.61 15.93 -18.14
CA LEU A 115 -11.61 15.49 -17.16
C LEU A 115 -10.98 14.13 -17.49
N GLY A 116 -11.45 13.45 -18.54
CA GLY A 116 -10.98 12.10 -18.89
C GLY A 116 -11.33 11.04 -17.84
N ILE A 117 -12.39 11.25 -17.05
CA ILE A 117 -12.81 10.31 -16.01
C ILE A 117 -14.17 9.68 -16.34
N HIS A 118 -14.36 8.44 -15.92
CA HIS A 118 -15.64 7.77 -16.12
C HIS A 118 -16.76 8.44 -15.29
N LEU A 119 -17.97 8.55 -15.83
CA LEU A 119 -19.10 9.23 -15.18
C LEU A 119 -19.41 8.66 -13.78
N ASN A 120 -19.36 7.33 -13.62
CA ASN A 120 -19.57 6.70 -12.32
C ASN A 120 -18.50 7.08 -11.30
N SER A 121 -17.25 7.29 -11.73
CA SER A 121 -16.16 7.75 -10.87
C SER A 121 -16.39 9.20 -10.44
N LEU A 122 -16.79 10.08 -11.36
CA LEU A 122 -17.18 11.46 -11.03
C LEU A 122 -18.32 11.49 -10.01
N ARG A 123 -19.39 10.70 -10.23
CA ARG A 123 -20.51 10.61 -9.28
C ARG A 123 -20.09 10.06 -7.92
N SER A 124 -19.17 9.09 -7.89
CA SER A 124 -18.62 8.57 -6.63
C SER A 124 -17.84 9.65 -5.88
N ILE A 125 -17.02 10.44 -6.59
CA ILE A 125 -16.25 11.55 -5.99
C ILE A 125 -17.22 12.59 -5.42
N LEU A 126 -18.23 13.00 -6.19
CA LEU A 126 -19.25 13.96 -5.75
C LEU A 126 -20.12 13.47 -4.60
N LYS A 127 -20.30 12.15 -4.46
CA LYS A 127 -21.09 11.57 -3.37
C LYS A 127 -20.30 11.37 -2.08
N MET A 128 -19.03 10.96 -2.22
CA MET A 128 -18.23 10.46 -1.09
C MET A 128 -17.20 11.46 -0.59
N ASP A 129 -16.66 12.31 -1.48
CA ASP A 129 -15.47 13.09 -1.19
C ASP A 129 -15.68 14.62 -1.32
N ILE A 130 -16.78 15.09 -1.93
CA ILE A 130 -17.09 16.52 -2.08
C ILE A 130 -18.52 16.78 -1.58
N SER A 131 -18.71 17.75 -0.69
CA SER A 131 -20.04 18.12 -0.21
C SER A 131 -20.82 18.94 -1.26
N PRO A 132 -22.17 18.83 -1.31
CA PRO A 132 -22.97 19.67 -2.21
C PRO A 132 -22.77 21.18 -1.99
N GLN A 133 -22.46 21.58 -0.75
CA GLN A 133 -22.20 22.98 -0.39
C GLN A 133 -20.90 23.49 -1.02
N GLU A 134 -19.82 22.70 -1.01
CA GLU A 134 -18.56 23.06 -1.67
C GLU A 134 -18.75 23.22 -3.18
N VAL A 135 -19.53 22.34 -3.81
CA VAL A 135 -19.84 22.44 -5.25
C VAL A 135 -20.55 23.75 -5.56
N GLU A 136 -21.57 24.12 -4.79
CA GLU A 136 -22.31 25.37 -5.01
C GLU A 136 -21.44 26.61 -4.72
N GLN A 137 -20.58 26.56 -3.70
CA GLN A 137 -19.60 27.63 -3.44
C GLN A 137 -18.63 27.81 -4.62
N CYS A 138 -18.10 26.72 -5.18
CA CYS A 138 -17.23 26.77 -6.36
C CYS A 138 -17.95 27.37 -7.57
N LYS A 139 -19.21 26.99 -7.82
CA LYS A 139 -20.02 27.55 -8.91
C LYS A 139 -20.26 29.05 -8.73
N GLN A 140 -20.65 29.46 -7.53
CA GLN A 140 -20.92 30.86 -7.20
C GLN A 140 -19.66 31.72 -7.41
N LYS A 141 -18.51 31.27 -6.90
CA LYS A 141 -17.22 31.92 -7.11
C LYS A 141 -16.83 32.00 -8.58
N GLY A 142 -17.16 30.99 -9.37
CA GLY A 142 -16.95 30.96 -10.82
C GLY A 142 -17.76 32.03 -11.54
N ARG A 143 -19.04 32.17 -11.20
CA ARG A 143 -19.95 33.18 -11.76
C ARG A 143 -19.50 34.60 -11.41
N GLU A 144 -19.09 34.85 -10.17
CA GLU A 144 -18.58 36.17 -9.72
C GLU A 144 -17.31 36.59 -10.47
N LYS A 145 -16.41 35.64 -10.74
CA LYS A 145 -15.21 35.89 -11.56
C LYS A 145 -15.56 36.25 -13.01
N ALA A 146 -16.57 35.61 -13.59
CA ALA A 146 -17.01 35.91 -14.96
C ALA A 146 -17.61 37.32 -15.08
N VAL A 147 -18.35 37.77 -14.06
CA VAL A 147 -18.92 39.13 -14.01
C VAL A 147 -17.84 40.19 -13.80
N SER A 148 -16.90 39.96 -12.88
CA SER A 148 -15.82 40.94 -12.60
C SER A 148 -14.79 41.08 -13.73
N GLY A 149 -14.57 40.02 -14.52
CA GLY A 149 -13.65 40.05 -15.68
C GLY A 149 -14.14 40.89 -16.86
N SER A 150 -15.41 41.27 -16.92
CA SER A 150 -15.98 42.02 -18.05
C SER A 150 -15.83 43.54 -17.95
N SER A 151 -15.36 44.08 -16.81
CA SER A 151 -15.44 45.53 -16.54
C SER A 151 -14.13 46.32 -16.69
N ASN A 152 -13.00 45.70 -17.06
CA ASN A 152 -11.69 46.39 -17.14
C ASN A 152 -11.07 46.40 -18.55
N THR A 153 -11.86 46.63 -19.59
CA THR A 153 -11.35 46.98 -20.94
C THR A 153 -11.82 48.37 -21.36
N THR A 154 -11.45 49.37 -20.57
CA THR A 154 -11.34 50.77 -21.01
C THR A 154 -9.92 51.22 -20.68
N SER A 155 -9.02 51.13 -21.66
CA SER A 155 -8.67 52.27 -22.51
C SER A 155 -7.96 53.38 -21.75
N SER A 156 -6.64 53.26 -21.62
CA SER A 156 -5.68 54.35 -21.90
C SER A 156 -4.26 53.85 -21.56
N HIS A 157 -3.58 53.28 -22.56
CA HIS A 157 -2.13 53.43 -22.61
C HIS A 157 -1.77 53.94 -23.99
N ASP A 158 -1.60 55.27 -24.03
CA ASP A 158 -0.86 55.95 -25.08
C ASP A 158 0.56 55.41 -25.14
N GLU A 159 1.03 55.36 -26.37
CA GLU A 159 2.35 54.96 -26.83
C GLU A 159 3.45 55.80 -26.17
N SER A 160 4.56 55.15 -25.80
CA SER A 160 5.91 55.71 -26.00
C SER A 160 6.96 54.61 -25.88
N SER A 161 7.34 54.14 -27.06
CA SER A 161 8.70 53.79 -27.48
C SER A 161 9.81 53.95 -26.45
N SER A 162 10.59 52.88 -26.24
CA SER A 162 12.06 52.98 -26.33
C SER A 162 12.68 51.59 -26.31
N SER A 163 13.39 51.30 -27.40
CA SER A 163 14.42 50.28 -27.60
C SER A 163 15.26 49.92 -26.37
N LYS A 164 15.61 48.63 -26.21
CA LYS A 164 16.98 48.13 -26.45
C LYS A 164 17.19 46.67 -25.99
N GLU A 165 17.90 45.97 -26.86
CA GLU A 165 18.98 45.00 -26.57
C GLU A 165 18.58 43.58 -26.13
N ASP A 166 18.70 42.70 -27.14
CA ASP A 166 19.29 41.36 -27.11
C ASP A 166 19.94 40.96 -25.79
N ASN A 167 19.43 39.88 -25.19
CA ASN A 167 20.29 39.01 -24.38
C ASN A 167 19.85 37.56 -24.57
N CYS A 168 20.56 36.88 -25.46
CA CYS A 168 20.55 35.43 -25.61
C CYS A 168 21.46 34.86 -24.52
N GLU A 169 20.93 34.59 -23.33
CA GLU A 169 21.66 33.79 -22.35
C GLU A 169 21.48 32.31 -22.70
N GLU A 170 22.54 31.77 -23.32
CA GLU A 170 22.88 30.36 -23.30
C GLU A 170 22.84 29.86 -21.85
N ASN A 171 21.86 29.01 -21.52
CA ASN A 171 21.97 28.20 -20.33
C ASN A 171 22.73 26.94 -20.70
N ASP A 172 23.95 26.88 -20.17
CA ASP A 172 24.88 25.77 -20.24
C ASP A 172 24.19 24.42 -20.03
N SER A 173 24.44 23.54 -21.00
CA SER A 173 24.20 22.11 -20.87
C SER A 173 25.20 21.59 -19.85
N VAL A 174 24.73 21.36 -18.62
CA VAL A 174 25.50 20.62 -17.61
C VAL A 174 25.56 19.16 -18.08
N GLU A 175 26.69 18.78 -18.67
CA GLU A 175 27.10 17.39 -18.81
C GLU A 175 27.25 16.79 -17.39
N ILE A 176 26.23 16.03 -16.99
CA ILE A 176 26.35 15.15 -15.83
C ILE A 176 27.08 13.92 -16.35
N GLU A 177 28.39 13.85 -16.09
CA GLU A 177 29.12 12.59 -16.27
C GLU A 177 28.47 11.53 -15.37
N PRO A 178 28.12 10.35 -15.92
CA PRO A 178 27.66 9.25 -15.10
C PRO A 178 28.84 8.79 -14.23
N VAL A 179 28.73 9.00 -12.93
CA VAL A 179 29.61 8.37 -11.94
C VAL A 179 29.40 6.87 -12.07
N GLY A 180 30.30 6.23 -12.82
CA GLY A 180 30.44 4.79 -12.89
C GLY A 180 30.85 4.26 -11.53
N VAL A 181 29.87 3.78 -10.77
CA VAL A 181 30.11 2.82 -9.70
C VAL A 181 29.85 1.45 -10.32
N GLU A 182 30.83 0.96 -11.07
CA GLU A 182 30.96 -0.48 -11.33
C GLU A 182 31.52 -1.12 -10.07
N GLU A 183 30.65 -1.35 -9.09
CA GLU A 183 30.90 -2.44 -8.14
C GLU A 183 30.11 -3.65 -8.65
N ASP A 184 30.82 -4.46 -9.43
CA ASP A 184 30.47 -5.85 -9.71
C ASP A 184 30.35 -6.60 -8.38
N PHE A 185 29.15 -6.55 -7.79
CA PHE A 185 28.78 -7.46 -6.72
C PHE A 185 28.32 -8.77 -7.39
N THR A 186 29.28 -9.53 -7.92
CA THR A 186 29.07 -10.95 -8.21
C THR A 186 28.82 -11.67 -6.89
N VAL A 187 27.55 -11.75 -6.50
CA VAL A 187 27.10 -12.74 -5.53
C VAL A 187 27.22 -14.09 -6.24
N GLU A 188 28.32 -14.79 -6.00
CA GLU A 188 28.42 -16.22 -6.29
C GLU A 188 27.38 -16.93 -5.42
N PHE A 189 26.19 -17.09 -5.99
CA PHE A 189 25.13 -17.91 -5.41
C PHE A 189 25.54 -19.37 -5.64
N ASN A 190 26.35 -19.89 -4.71
CA ASN A 190 26.66 -21.32 -4.62
C ASN A 190 25.33 -22.06 -4.42
N SER A 191 24.77 -22.48 -5.55
CA SER A 191 23.53 -23.26 -5.63
C SER A 191 23.88 -24.74 -5.55
N ASP A 192 24.69 -25.10 -4.55
CA ASP A 192 24.98 -26.49 -4.19
C ASP A 192 24.15 -26.84 -2.94
N GLU A 193 22.82 -26.82 -3.09
CA GLU A 193 21.98 -27.68 -2.26
C GLU A 193 21.46 -28.79 -3.17
N ASP A 194 22.31 -29.82 -3.28
CA ASP A 194 21.91 -31.18 -3.60
C ASP A 194 20.60 -31.50 -2.88
N GLU A 195 19.52 -31.65 -3.65
CA GLU A 195 18.27 -32.26 -3.17
C GLU A 195 18.52 -33.76 -2.94
N GLY A 196 19.23 -34.06 -1.87
CA GLY A 196 19.25 -35.36 -1.23
C GLY A 196 17.85 -35.64 -0.68
N ASN A 197 17.05 -36.32 -1.50
CA ASN A 197 15.77 -36.91 -1.14
C ASN A 197 15.96 -37.98 -0.06
N LEU A 198 16.14 -37.55 1.20
CA LEU A 198 16.11 -38.41 2.37
C LEU A 198 14.66 -38.53 2.81
N GLU A 199 14.00 -39.55 2.27
CA GLU A 199 12.75 -40.12 2.74
C GLU A 199 12.88 -40.46 4.23
N THR A 200 12.59 -39.48 5.08
CA THR A 200 12.71 -39.63 6.53
C THR A 200 11.43 -40.32 6.99
N GLN A 201 11.48 -41.64 7.14
CA GLN A 201 10.46 -42.38 7.88
C GLN A 201 10.40 -41.83 9.30
N VAL A 202 9.37 -41.03 9.58
CA VAL A 202 9.02 -40.62 10.93
C VAL A 202 8.42 -41.84 11.61
N VAL A 203 9.26 -42.60 12.32
CA VAL A 203 8.80 -43.61 13.27
C VAL A 203 8.27 -42.84 14.48
N CYS A 204 6.95 -42.71 14.57
CA CYS A 204 6.28 -42.23 15.77
C CYS A 204 6.38 -43.32 16.85
N GLU A 205 7.41 -43.27 17.69
CA GLU A 205 7.41 -44.03 18.94
C GLU A 205 6.40 -43.39 19.91
N GLU A 206 5.35 -44.15 20.25
CA GLU A 206 4.44 -43.82 21.34
C GLU A 206 5.20 -43.77 22.66
N ILE A 207 5.43 -42.57 23.18
CA ILE A 207 5.91 -42.38 24.55
C ILE A 207 4.73 -42.67 25.50
N ILE A 208 4.65 -43.90 25.99
CA ILE A 208 3.75 -44.29 27.08
C ILE A 208 4.36 -43.78 28.38
N ILE A 209 3.90 -42.62 28.86
CA ILE A 209 4.21 -42.12 30.21
C ILE A 209 3.30 -42.87 31.18
N LYS A 210 3.82 -43.89 31.86
CA LYS A 210 3.18 -44.47 33.05
C LYS A 210 3.41 -43.51 34.21
N SER A 211 2.36 -42.82 34.63
CA SER A 211 2.33 -42.06 35.88
C SER A 211 1.93 -43.01 37.01
N ASP A 212 2.91 -43.53 37.73
CA ASP A 212 2.68 -44.16 39.04
C ASP A 212 2.56 -43.03 40.07
N PHE A 213 1.33 -42.78 40.52
CA PHE A 213 1.04 -41.97 41.70
C PHE A 213 0.45 -42.94 42.75
N ASP A 214 1.25 -43.23 43.77
CA ASP A 214 0.81 -43.77 45.06
C ASP A 214 0.14 -42.67 45.92
#